data_AF-A0A1W0W122-F1
#
_entry.id   AF-A0A1W0W122-F1
#
_cell.length_a   1.000
_cell.length_b   1.000
_cell.length_c   1.000
_cell.angle_alpha   90.00
_cell.angle_beta   90.00
_cell.angle_gamma   90.00
#
_symmetry.space_group_name_H-M   'P 1'
#
loop_
_entity.id
_entity.type
_entity.pdbx_description
1 polymer ?
#
loop_
_entity_poly.entity_id
_entity_poly.type
_entity_poly.pdbx_seq_one_letter_code
_entity_poly.pdbx_strand_id
1 'polypeptide(L)'
;MASSPRSPPPAPTPEFEISRQSRLFAALSKKVIDLDELRMLAAQGVPDAAGVRATVWKLLLGYLPNDRSLWEQELAKKRAQYAAFKDEFLRNPVEISRQVQTEGHHNVNEEHVDNGFLHRSEVTREEHPLSLGKTSAWNQFFECSEIMEQIDRDVKRTHPDMHFFCGDSSFAKSNQESLKNVLLIFAKLNAGIRYVQGMNEILAPLFFVFRSDPDDKNAVWKICGSGFILLLR
;
A
#
# COMPACT_ATOMS: atom_id res chain seq x y z
N MET A 1 46.27 -12.61 -22.62
CA MET A 1 45.54 -11.59 -23.40
C MET A 1 44.34 -11.15 -22.58
N ALA A 2 44.43 -10.00 -21.91
CA ALA A 2 43.31 -9.46 -21.13
C ALA A 2 42.43 -8.61 -22.07
N SER A 3 41.18 -9.02 -22.25
CA SER A 3 40.18 -8.30 -23.04
C SER A 3 39.89 -6.96 -22.37
N SER A 4 40.11 -5.86 -23.09
CA SER A 4 39.78 -4.52 -22.60
C SER A 4 38.29 -4.41 -22.21
N PRO A 5 37.95 -3.64 -21.18
CA PRO A 5 36.56 -3.41 -20.80
C PRO A 5 35.82 -2.74 -21.97
N ARG A 6 34.70 -3.33 -22.38
CA ARG A 6 33.80 -2.80 -23.42
C ARG A 6 33.31 -1.43 -22.96
N SER A 7 33.60 -0.38 -23.74
CA SER A 7 33.08 0.96 -23.48
C SER A 7 31.54 0.92 -23.39
N PRO A 8 30.92 1.64 -22.44
CA PRO A 8 29.47 1.71 -22.36
C PRO A 8 28.91 2.31 -23.68
N PRO A 9 27.75 1.83 -24.15
CA PRO A 9 27.14 2.38 -25.35
C PRO A 9 26.88 3.89 -25.20
N PRO A 10 27.03 4.68 -26.27
CA PRO A 10 26.78 6.12 -26.22
C PRO A 10 25.35 6.40 -25.74
N ALA A 11 25.19 7.40 -24.87
CA ALA A 11 23.89 7.83 -24.41
C ALA A 11 23.01 8.24 -25.61
N PRO A 12 21.72 7.90 -25.62
CA PRO A 12 20.80 8.25 -26.70
C PRO A 12 20.73 9.78 -26.88
N THR A 13 20.63 10.23 -28.13
CA THR A 13 20.53 11.65 -28.43
C THR A 13 19.19 12.22 -27.96
N PRO A 14 19.12 13.50 -27.57
CA PRO A 14 17.87 14.12 -27.11
C PRO A 14 16.70 14.01 -28.11
N GLU A 15 16.98 14.05 -29.41
CA GLU A 15 15.97 13.91 -30.47
C GLU A 15 15.32 12.52 -30.50
N PHE A 16 16.12 11.47 -30.27
CA PHE A 16 15.64 10.10 -30.17
C PHE A 16 14.69 9.92 -28.97
N GLU A 17 15.05 10.53 -27.83
CA GLU A 17 14.22 10.54 -26.62
C GLU A 17 12.89 11.26 -26.82
N ILE A 18 12.88 12.40 -27.51
CA ILE A 18 11.66 13.15 -27.84
C ILE A 18 10.72 12.33 -28.74
N SER A 19 11.28 11.68 -29.78
CA SER A 19 10.51 10.81 -30.67
C SER A 19 9.90 9.62 -29.92
N ARG A 20 10.68 9.00 -29.02
CA ARG A 20 10.23 7.88 -28.18
C ARG A 20 9.11 8.31 -27.23
N GLN A 21 9.28 9.43 -26.53
CA GLN A 21 8.27 9.97 -25.64
C GLN A 21 6.96 10.22 -26.38
N SER A 22 7.04 10.76 -27.60
CA SER A 22 5.88 11.00 -28.46
C SER A 22 5.14 9.71 -28.83
N ARG A 23 5.87 8.64 -29.17
CA ARG A 23 5.29 7.32 -29.48
C ARG A 23 4.60 6.71 -28.26
N LEU A 24 5.22 6.80 -27.09
CA LEU A 24 4.64 6.30 -25.84
C LEU A 24 3.34 7.05 -25.50
N PHE A 25 3.33 8.37 -25.63
CA PHE A 25 2.13 9.17 -25.47
C PHE A 25 1.03 8.82 -26.46
N ALA A 26 1.38 8.61 -27.73
CA ALA A 26 0.43 8.19 -28.75
C ALA A 26 -0.19 6.83 -28.40
N ALA A 27 0.61 5.86 -27.95
CA ALA A 27 0.14 4.55 -27.51
C ALA A 27 -0.81 4.66 -26.31
N LEU A 28 -0.44 5.46 -25.31
CA LEU A 28 -1.29 5.72 -24.14
C LEU A 28 -2.57 6.49 -24.50
N SER A 29 -2.58 7.28 -25.57
CA SER A 29 -3.74 8.09 -25.99
C SER A 29 -4.86 7.29 -26.65
N LYS A 30 -4.61 6.03 -27.03
CA LYS A 30 -5.61 5.14 -27.64
C LYS A 30 -6.71 4.81 -26.63
N LYS A 31 -7.97 4.67 -27.10
CA LYS A 31 -9.10 4.25 -26.25
C LYS A 31 -8.86 2.89 -25.61
N VAL A 32 -8.39 1.93 -26.41
CA VAL A 32 -7.92 0.62 -25.96
C VAL A 32 -6.42 0.57 -26.19
N ILE A 33 -5.67 0.35 -25.13
CA ILE A 33 -4.21 0.35 -25.15
C ILE A 33 -3.72 -1.06 -25.52
N ASP A 34 -2.83 -1.11 -26.51
CA ASP A 34 -2.11 -2.32 -26.89
C ASP A 34 -0.96 -2.54 -25.90
N LEU A 35 -1.08 -3.58 -25.07
CA LEU A 35 -0.06 -3.91 -24.06
C LEU A 35 1.24 -4.43 -24.67
N ASP A 36 1.20 -5.06 -25.84
CA ASP A 36 2.40 -5.60 -26.46
C ASP A 36 3.23 -4.48 -27.10
N GLU A 37 2.56 -3.53 -27.77
CA GLU A 37 3.18 -2.28 -28.19
C GLU A 37 3.76 -1.52 -26.98
N LEU A 38 3.00 -1.42 -25.88
CA LEU A 38 3.43 -0.73 -24.67
C LEU A 38 4.66 -1.39 -24.02
N ARG A 39 4.70 -2.74 -23.94
CA ARG A 39 5.85 -3.50 -23.44
C ARG A 39 7.08 -3.27 -24.30
N MET A 40 6.94 -3.30 -25.63
CA MET A 40 8.04 -3.06 -26.55
C MET A 40 8.63 -1.65 -26.41
N LEU A 41 7.78 -0.64 -26.22
CA LEU A 41 8.22 0.73 -25.96
C LEU A 41 8.87 0.88 -24.58
N ALA A 42 8.29 0.28 -23.54
CA ALA A 42 8.79 0.36 -22.17
C ALA A 42 10.07 -0.45 -21.92
N ALA A 43 10.35 -1.48 -22.73
CA ALA A 43 11.56 -2.30 -22.62
C ALA A 43 12.87 -1.49 -22.79
N GLN A 44 12.79 -0.33 -23.43
CA GLN A 44 13.92 0.59 -23.61
C GLN A 44 14.02 1.64 -22.49
N GLY A 45 13.15 1.54 -21.47
CA GLY A 45 13.00 2.51 -20.40
C GLY A 45 11.80 3.44 -20.60
N VAL A 46 11.23 3.91 -19.50
CA VAL A 46 10.09 4.84 -19.49
C VAL A 46 10.55 6.21 -18.98
N PRO A 47 10.40 7.30 -19.77
CA PRO A 47 10.90 8.61 -19.36
C PRO A 47 10.18 9.20 -18.13
N ASP A 48 10.92 9.97 -17.34
CA ASP A 48 10.44 10.64 -16.12
C ASP A 48 9.64 11.91 -16.39
N ALA A 49 10.03 12.67 -17.41
CA ALA A 49 9.73 14.09 -17.58
C ALA A 49 8.25 14.44 -17.82
N ALA A 50 7.36 13.45 -17.84
CA ALA A 50 6.00 13.63 -18.33
C ALA A 50 4.92 12.90 -17.51
N GLY A 51 5.24 12.38 -16.33
CA GLY A 51 4.28 11.66 -15.47
C GLY A 51 3.78 10.33 -16.06
N VAL A 52 4.26 9.94 -17.23
CA VAL A 52 3.80 8.72 -17.93
C VAL A 52 4.20 7.44 -17.20
N ARG A 53 5.31 7.45 -16.46
CA ARG A 53 5.86 6.24 -15.83
C ARG A 53 4.85 5.56 -14.91
N ALA A 54 4.16 6.32 -14.08
CA ALA A 54 3.14 5.80 -13.19
C ALA A 54 1.99 5.12 -13.95
N THR A 55 1.51 5.74 -15.02
CA THR A 55 0.44 5.18 -15.87
C THR A 55 0.89 3.92 -16.59
N VAL A 56 2.10 3.94 -17.19
CA VAL A 56 2.68 2.77 -17.87
C VAL A 56 2.84 1.61 -16.90
N TRP A 57 3.39 1.85 -15.71
CA TRP A 57 3.56 0.81 -14.70
C TRP A 57 2.22 0.23 -14.26
N LYS A 58 1.21 1.06 -14.00
CA LYS A 58 -0.14 0.56 -13.66
C LYS A 58 -0.71 -0.37 -14.73
N LEU A 59 -0.47 -0.10 -16.02
CA LEU A 59 -0.91 -0.96 -17.12
C LEU A 59 -0.09 -2.26 -17.21
N LEU A 60 1.24 -2.16 -17.18
CA LEU A 60 2.13 -3.32 -17.30
C LEU A 60 2.01 -4.29 -16.13
N LEU A 61 1.73 -3.74 -14.96
CA LEU A 61 1.48 -4.46 -13.72
C LEU A 61 0.04 -5.03 -13.66
N GLY A 62 -0.82 -4.72 -14.65
CA GLY A 62 -2.20 -5.22 -14.70
C GLY A 62 -3.14 -4.57 -13.70
N TYR A 63 -2.74 -3.44 -13.10
CA TYR A 63 -3.56 -2.69 -12.16
C TYR A 63 -4.68 -1.89 -12.86
N LEU A 64 -4.41 -1.35 -14.05
CA LEU A 64 -5.43 -0.70 -14.90
C LEU A 64 -5.82 -1.61 -16.06
N PRO A 65 -7.11 -1.63 -16.45
CA PRO A 65 -7.54 -2.35 -17.64
C PRO A 65 -7.05 -1.67 -18.92
N ASN A 66 -7.01 -2.41 -20.02
CA ASN A 66 -6.56 -1.89 -21.32
C ASN A 66 -7.52 -0.84 -21.90
N ASP A 67 -8.79 -0.90 -21.53
CA ASP A 67 -9.79 0.10 -21.91
C ASP A 67 -9.77 1.29 -20.95
N ARG A 68 -9.43 2.46 -21.49
CA ARG A 68 -9.34 3.72 -20.74
C ARG A 68 -10.67 4.18 -20.15
N SER A 69 -11.79 3.81 -20.77
CA SER A 69 -13.11 4.19 -20.27
C SER A 69 -13.45 3.55 -18.93
N LEU A 70 -12.80 2.43 -18.59
CA LEU A 70 -13.01 1.70 -17.34
C LEU A 70 -12.08 2.18 -16.21
N TRP A 71 -11.10 3.04 -16.49
CA TRP A 71 -10.07 3.41 -15.52
C TRP A 71 -10.65 4.09 -14.27
N GLU A 72 -11.57 5.03 -14.45
CA GLU A 72 -12.16 5.77 -13.35
C GLU A 72 -12.97 4.85 -12.43
N GLN A 73 -13.79 3.97 -13.01
CA GLN A 73 -14.58 2.99 -12.27
C GLN A 73 -13.68 2.00 -11.52
N GLU A 74 -12.67 1.42 -12.18
CA GLU A 74 -11.78 0.44 -11.58
C GLU A 74 -10.94 1.07 -10.45
N LEU A 75 -10.45 2.30 -10.66
CA LEU A 75 -9.75 3.06 -9.63
C LEU A 75 -10.64 3.34 -8.42
N ALA A 76 -11.88 3.79 -8.63
CA ALA A 76 -12.83 4.04 -7.55
C ALA A 76 -13.09 2.77 -6.73
N LYS A 77 -13.31 1.64 -7.42
CA LYS A 77 -13.54 0.33 -6.80
C LYS A 77 -12.33 -0.12 -5.97
N LYS A 78 -11.11 -0.10 -6.52
CA LYS A 78 -9.90 -0.51 -5.79
C LYS A 78 -9.59 0.41 -4.60
N ARG A 79 -9.87 1.71 -4.73
CA ARG A 79 -9.70 2.69 -3.63
C ARG A 79 -10.69 2.44 -2.49
N ALA A 80 -11.96 2.20 -2.80
CA ALA A 80 -12.97 1.85 -1.81
C ALA A 80 -12.62 0.54 -1.08
N GLN A 81 -12.15 -0.46 -1.83
CA GLN A 81 -11.69 -1.72 -1.26
C GLN A 81 -10.50 -1.53 -0.30
N TYR A 82 -9.51 -0.73 -0.68
CA TYR A 82 -8.39 -0.43 0.21
C TYR A 82 -8.82 0.33 1.47
N ALA A 83 -9.74 1.30 1.34
CA ALA A 83 -10.27 2.02 2.50
C ALA A 83 -10.96 1.06 3.48
N ALA A 84 -11.77 0.13 2.97
CA ALA A 84 -12.39 -0.91 3.79
C ALA A 84 -11.34 -1.78 4.52
N PHE A 85 -10.27 -2.21 3.84
CA PHE A 85 -9.19 -2.97 4.49
C PHE A 85 -8.42 -2.16 5.52
N LYS A 86 -8.24 -0.87 5.27
CA LYS A 86 -7.59 0.04 6.22
C LYS A 86 -8.42 0.11 7.50
N ASP A 87 -9.73 0.29 7.37
CA ASP A 87 -10.64 0.34 8.51
C ASP A 87 -10.73 -1.02 9.21
N GLU A 88 -10.76 -2.12 8.48
CA GLU A 88 -10.84 -3.48 9.06
C GLU A 88 -9.56 -3.87 9.82
N PHE A 89 -8.39 -3.72 9.20
CA PHE A 89 -7.15 -4.31 9.72
C PHE A 89 -6.27 -3.38 10.56
N LEU A 90 -6.43 -2.06 10.40
CA LEU A 90 -5.61 -1.08 11.10
C LEU A 90 -6.35 -0.36 12.24
N ARG A 91 -7.62 -0.72 12.51
CA ARG A 91 -8.33 -0.25 13.69
C ARG A 91 -7.60 -0.68 14.96
N ASN A 92 -7.41 0.27 15.88
CA ASN A 92 -6.71 0.04 17.14
C ASN A 92 -7.54 -0.88 18.06
N PRO A 93 -6.98 -1.97 18.61
CA PRO A 93 -7.69 -2.85 19.56
C PRO A 93 -8.27 -2.14 20.79
N VAL A 94 -7.67 -1.01 21.19
CA VAL A 94 -8.18 -0.17 22.30
C VAL A 94 -9.50 0.52 21.91
N GLU A 95 -9.69 0.86 20.63
CA GLU A 95 -10.94 1.43 20.12
C GLU A 95 -12.02 0.35 19.98
N ILE A 96 -11.65 -0.87 19.57
CA ILE A 96 -12.53 -2.04 19.53
C ILE A 96 -13.04 -2.36 20.95
N SER A 97 -12.15 -2.36 21.95
CA SER A 97 -12.50 -2.63 23.34
C SER A 97 -13.42 -1.54 23.94
N ARG A 98 -13.30 -0.29 23.49
CA ARG A 98 -14.22 0.80 23.88
C ARG A 98 -15.58 0.70 23.20
N GLN A 99 -15.64 0.30 21.93
CA GLN A 99 -16.91 0.16 21.20
C GLN A 99 -17.75 -1.01 21.72
N VAL A 100 -17.13 -2.16 22.02
CA VAL A 100 -17.85 -3.32 22.59
C VAL A 100 -18.44 -3.00 23.98
N GLN A 101 -17.76 -2.18 24.79
CA GLN A 101 -18.32 -1.69 26.06
C GLN A 101 -19.51 -0.74 25.87
N THR A 102 -19.59 -0.04 24.74
CA THR A 102 -20.63 0.96 24.48
C THR A 102 -21.88 0.32 23.85
N GLU A 103 -21.70 -0.71 23.02
CA GLU A 103 -22.81 -1.45 22.39
C GLU A 103 -23.51 -2.44 23.34
N GLY A 104 -22.86 -2.85 24.44
CA GLY A 104 -23.48 -3.66 25.50
C GLY A 104 -24.40 -2.89 26.47
N HIS A 105 -24.50 -1.56 26.34
CA HIS A 105 -25.26 -0.67 27.25
C HIS A 105 -26.53 -0.08 26.62
N HIS A 106 -27.22 -0.79 25.72
CA HIS A 106 -28.56 -0.39 25.25
C HIS A 106 -29.55 -1.56 25.37
N ASN A 107 -30.01 -1.83 26.61
CA ASN A 107 -31.36 -2.26 26.99
C ASN A 107 -31.37 -2.92 28.38
N VAL A 108 -31.17 -2.13 29.43
CA VAL A 108 -31.68 -2.50 30.76
C VAL A 108 -32.46 -1.31 31.28
N ASN A 109 -33.78 -1.45 31.36
CA ASN A 109 -34.65 -0.52 32.04
C ASN A 109 -34.15 -0.33 33.48
N GLU A 110 -33.77 0.89 33.83
CA GLU A 110 -33.27 1.24 35.16
C GLU A 110 -34.39 1.21 36.20
N GLU A 111 -34.53 0.09 36.90
CA GLU A 111 -35.03 0.05 38.27
C GLU A 111 -34.25 -1.02 39.05
N HIS A 112 -33.16 -0.66 39.74
CA HIS A 112 -32.92 -1.05 41.15
C HIS A 112 -31.54 -0.63 41.71
N VAL A 113 -31.64 0.14 42.79
CA VAL A 113 -30.84 0.19 44.03
C VAL A 113 -29.32 -0.09 43.96
N ASP A 114 -28.60 1.02 44.14
CA ASP A 114 -27.20 1.13 44.55
C ASP A 114 -26.84 0.17 45.68
N ASN A 115 -25.81 -0.64 45.43
CA ASN A 115 -25.13 -1.40 46.46
C ASN A 115 -23.64 -1.54 46.12
N GLY A 116 -22.95 -0.41 45.85
CA GLY A 116 -21.51 -0.21 46.08
C GLY A 116 -20.47 -1.22 45.56
N PHE A 117 -20.84 -2.21 44.76
CA PHE A 117 -19.96 -3.21 44.17
C PHE A 117 -19.89 -2.98 42.66
N LEU A 118 -18.72 -2.61 42.17
CA LEU A 118 -18.45 -2.58 40.74
C LEU A 118 -18.67 -3.99 40.18
N HIS A 119 -19.67 -4.16 39.31
CA HIS A 119 -19.96 -5.42 38.65
C HIS A 119 -18.75 -5.80 37.78
N ARG A 120 -18.01 -6.84 38.20
CA ARG A 120 -16.90 -7.39 37.43
C ARG A 120 -17.49 -8.02 36.17
N SER A 121 -17.31 -7.35 35.02
CA SER A 121 -17.61 -7.93 33.71
C SER A 121 -16.86 -9.25 33.56
N GLU A 122 -17.58 -10.34 33.29
CA GLU A 122 -16.95 -11.62 32.95
C GLU A 122 -16.25 -11.47 31.60
N VAL A 123 -14.92 -11.33 31.64
CA VAL A 123 -14.09 -11.48 30.45
C VAL A 123 -14.19 -12.96 30.05
N THR A 124 -14.89 -13.25 28.96
CA THR A 124 -14.91 -14.60 28.40
C THR A 124 -13.47 -15.04 28.11
N ARG A 125 -13.10 -16.28 28.44
CA ARG A 125 -11.71 -16.77 28.37
C ARG A 125 -11.08 -16.65 26.97
N GLU A 126 -11.89 -16.48 25.94
CA GLU A 126 -11.47 -16.33 24.54
C GLU A 126 -11.06 -14.90 24.18
N GLU A 127 -11.45 -13.91 24.99
CA GLU A 127 -11.12 -12.48 24.83
C GLU A 127 -10.05 -12.01 25.83
N HIS A 128 -9.30 -12.94 26.42
CA HIS A 128 -8.26 -12.61 27.39
C HIS A 128 -6.91 -12.28 26.69
N PRO A 129 -6.15 -11.25 27.15
CA PRO A 129 -4.81 -10.90 26.62
C PRO A 129 -3.72 -11.96 26.81
N LEU A 130 -4.04 -13.09 27.45
CA LEU A 130 -3.15 -14.25 27.59
C LEU A 130 -3.82 -15.53 27.07
N SER A 131 -4.88 -15.40 26.28
CA SER A 131 -5.55 -16.53 25.66
C SER A 131 -4.59 -17.25 24.71
N LEU A 132 -4.36 -18.53 24.97
CA LEU A 132 -3.60 -19.44 24.10
C LEU A 132 -4.45 -19.95 22.92
N GLY A 133 -5.71 -19.53 22.83
CA GLY A 133 -6.60 -19.89 21.74
C GLY A 133 -6.15 -19.22 20.43
N LYS A 134 -5.95 -20.00 19.37
CA LYS A 134 -5.56 -19.49 18.05
C LYS A 134 -6.58 -18.51 17.43
N THR A 135 -7.82 -18.51 17.94
CA THR A 135 -8.92 -17.66 17.50
C THR A 135 -9.08 -16.38 18.32
N SER A 136 -8.34 -16.21 19.41
CA SER A 136 -8.47 -15.02 20.25
C SER A 136 -8.00 -13.78 19.49
N ALA A 137 -8.78 -12.71 19.56
CA ALA A 137 -8.41 -11.40 19.02
C ALA A 137 -7.02 -10.94 19.53
N TRP A 138 -6.66 -11.34 20.76
CA TRP A 138 -5.36 -11.06 21.35
C TRP A 138 -4.22 -11.87 20.74
N ASN A 139 -4.42 -13.16 20.46
CA ASN A 139 -3.38 -13.99 19.85
C ASN A 139 -3.06 -13.53 18.41
N GLN A 140 -4.12 -13.22 17.64
CA GLN A 140 -3.97 -12.59 16.32
C GLN A 140 -3.33 -11.20 16.41
N PHE A 141 -3.52 -10.48 17.52
CA PHE A 141 -2.88 -9.20 17.77
C PHE A 141 -1.39 -9.37 18.11
N PHE A 142 -1.00 -10.33 18.95
CA PHE A 142 0.41 -10.59 19.31
C PHE A 142 1.23 -11.10 18.11
N GLU A 143 0.71 -12.05 17.33
CA GLU A 143 1.38 -12.49 16.09
C GLU A 143 1.52 -11.33 15.08
N CYS A 144 0.58 -10.39 15.09
CA CYS A 144 0.65 -9.19 14.25
C CYS A 144 1.51 -8.08 14.85
N SER A 145 1.77 -8.11 16.16
CA SER A 145 2.63 -7.15 16.85
C SER A 145 4.09 -7.32 16.40
N GLU A 146 4.58 -8.56 16.34
CA GLU A 146 5.93 -8.85 15.84
C GLU A 146 6.11 -8.41 14.38
N ILE A 147 5.16 -8.75 13.50
CA ILE A 147 5.17 -8.34 12.09
C ILE A 147 5.11 -6.82 11.97
N MET A 148 4.27 -6.17 12.78
CA MET A 148 4.12 -4.72 12.76
C MET A 148 5.40 -4.02 13.20
N GLU A 149 6.07 -4.50 14.23
CA GLU A 149 7.37 -3.97 14.66
C GLU A 149 8.46 -4.20 13.61
N GLN A 150 8.46 -5.35 12.95
CA GLN A 150 9.41 -5.64 11.87
C GLN A 150 9.22 -4.67 10.71
N ILE A 151 7.97 -4.46 10.26
CA ILE A 151 7.63 -3.48 9.23
C ILE A 151 8.03 -2.07 9.67
N ASP A 152 7.77 -1.69 10.91
CA ASP A 152 8.11 -0.37 11.44
C ASP A 152 9.62 -0.08 11.35
N ARG A 153 10.46 -1.05 11.75
CA ARG A 153 11.92 -0.94 11.62
C ARG A 153 12.38 -0.88 10.17
N ASP A 154 11.80 -1.71 9.31
CA ASP A 154 12.15 -1.79 7.89
C ASP A 154 11.77 -0.52 7.11
N VAL A 155 10.59 0.04 7.38
CA VAL A 155 10.14 1.31 6.80
C VAL A 155 11.06 2.46 7.21
N LYS A 156 11.47 2.53 8.48
CA LYS A 156 12.39 3.58 8.98
C LYS A 156 13.76 3.55 8.30
N ARG A 157 14.24 2.38 7.90
CA ARG A 157 15.53 2.21 7.19
C ARG A 157 15.42 2.14 5.66
N THR A 158 14.22 2.32 5.10
CA THR A 158 14.00 2.23 3.64
C THR A 158 14.58 3.46 2.95
N HIS A 159 15.57 3.26 2.08
CA HIS A 159 16.27 4.32 1.33
C HIS A 159 16.63 5.55 2.21
N PRO A 160 17.53 5.40 3.20
CA PRO A 160 17.84 6.44 4.18
C PRO A 160 18.41 7.71 3.55
N ASP A 161 19.04 7.59 2.38
CA ASP A 161 19.61 8.71 1.62
C ASP A 161 18.54 9.53 0.86
N MET A 162 17.30 9.07 0.82
CA MET A 162 16.20 9.75 0.15
C MET A 162 15.29 10.47 1.15
N HIS A 163 15.27 11.81 1.10
CA HIS A 163 14.37 12.64 1.91
C HIS A 163 12.87 12.32 1.75
N PHE A 164 12.53 11.68 0.63
CA PHE A 164 11.18 11.19 0.37
C PHE A 164 10.75 10.10 1.37
N PHE A 165 11.67 9.21 1.76
CA PHE A 165 11.42 8.07 2.66
C PHE A 165 11.96 8.30 4.08
N CYS A 166 13.03 9.08 4.23
CA CYS A 166 13.71 9.32 5.50
C CYS A 166 13.77 10.80 5.84
N GLY A 167 13.30 11.19 7.03
CA GLY A 167 13.42 12.55 7.54
C GLY A 167 12.30 12.94 8.50
N ASP A 168 12.49 14.06 9.20
CA ASP A 168 11.55 14.54 10.21
C ASP A 168 10.38 15.35 9.64
N SER A 169 10.40 15.62 8.33
CA SER A 169 9.32 16.36 7.66
C SER A 169 7.98 15.62 7.77
N SER A 170 6.90 16.38 7.83
CA SER A 170 5.53 15.82 7.80
C SER A 170 5.28 15.00 6.53
N PHE A 171 5.89 15.37 5.41
CA PHE A 171 5.80 14.65 4.14
C PHE A 171 6.47 13.27 4.22
N ALA A 172 7.70 13.18 4.72
CA ALA A 172 8.41 11.90 4.89
C ALA A 172 7.68 10.98 5.87
N LYS A 173 7.21 11.51 7.01
CA LYS A 173 6.40 10.74 7.98
C LYS A 173 5.09 10.23 7.36
N SER A 174 4.41 11.05 6.55
CA SER A 174 3.20 10.63 5.82
C SER A 174 3.49 9.51 4.81
N ASN A 175 4.64 9.55 4.14
CA ASN A 175 5.06 8.50 3.21
C ASN A 175 5.40 7.20 3.95
N GLN A 176 6.15 7.27 5.05
CA GLN A 176 6.47 6.13 5.91
C GLN A 176 5.20 5.46 6.43
N GLU A 177 4.26 6.24 6.95
CA GLU A 177 2.98 5.74 7.44
C GLU A 177 2.17 5.06 6.32
N SER A 178 2.17 5.63 5.11
CA SER A 178 1.52 5.01 3.95
C SER A 178 2.18 3.68 3.56
N LEU A 179 3.52 3.62 3.56
CA LEU A 179 4.29 2.42 3.25
C LEU A 179 4.00 1.31 4.27
N LYS A 180 4.00 1.66 5.56
CA LYS A 180 3.67 0.78 6.68
C LYS A 180 2.26 0.20 6.54
N ASN A 181 1.27 1.05 6.27
CA ASN A 181 -0.13 0.63 6.13
C ASN A 181 -0.33 -0.36 4.98
N VAL A 182 0.34 -0.14 3.85
CA VAL A 182 0.30 -1.08 2.71
C VAL A 182 0.89 -2.43 3.08
N LEU A 183 2.07 -2.45 3.72
CA LEU A 183 2.74 -3.68 4.13
C LEU A 183 1.95 -4.45 5.18
N LEU A 184 1.34 -3.76 6.14
CA LEU A 184 0.49 -4.35 7.17
C LEU A 184 -0.75 -5.00 6.58
N ILE A 185 -1.48 -4.26 5.73
CA ILE A 185 -2.67 -4.80 5.06
C ILE A 185 -2.29 -5.99 4.18
N PHE A 186 -1.16 -5.92 3.46
CA PHE A 186 -0.66 -7.05 2.67
C PHE A 186 -0.41 -8.29 3.54
N ALA A 187 0.29 -8.13 4.67
CA ALA A 187 0.61 -9.23 5.58
C ALA A 187 -0.64 -9.86 6.19
N LYS A 188 -1.66 -9.04 6.51
CA LYS A 188 -2.96 -9.48 7.03
C LYS A 188 -3.78 -10.26 6.00
N LEU A 189 -3.84 -9.76 4.76
CA LEU A 189 -4.57 -10.42 3.68
C LEU A 189 -3.91 -11.73 3.23
N ASN A 190 -2.60 -11.84 3.37
CA ASN A 190 -1.82 -12.99 2.91
C ASN A 190 -1.14 -13.70 4.09
N ALA A 191 -1.95 -14.19 5.04
CA ALA A 191 -1.46 -14.85 6.26
C ALA A 191 -0.54 -16.06 6.00
N GLY A 192 -0.60 -16.67 4.80
CA GLY A 192 0.32 -17.73 4.39
C GLY A 192 1.73 -17.24 4.02
N ILE A 193 1.85 -16.05 3.42
CA ILE A 193 3.13 -15.44 3.01
C ILE A 193 3.69 -14.60 4.16
N ARG A 194 2.81 -13.80 4.79
CA ARG A 194 3.13 -12.75 5.77
C ARG A 194 4.11 -11.72 5.21
N TYR A 195 4.56 -10.81 6.06
CA TYR A 195 5.65 -9.91 5.70
C TYR A 195 6.98 -10.63 5.77
N VAL A 196 7.86 -10.39 4.79
CA VAL A 196 9.25 -10.84 4.79
C VAL A 196 10.16 -9.63 4.62
N GLN A 197 11.28 -9.61 5.36
CA GLN A 197 12.26 -8.54 5.25
C GLN A 197 12.72 -8.34 3.80
N GLY A 198 12.73 -7.10 3.33
CA GLY A 198 13.03 -6.74 1.93
C GLY A 198 11.79 -6.44 1.09
N MET A 199 10.60 -6.86 1.51
CA MET A 199 9.35 -6.48 0.82
C MET A 199 9.14 -4.95 0.78
N ASN A 200 9.62 -4.24 1.79
CA ASN A 200 9.67 -2.78 1.82
C ASN A 200 10.47 -2.19 0.65
N GLU A 201 11.58 -2.83 0.25
CA GLU A 201 12.44 -2.39 -0.85
C GLU A 201 11.81 -2.66 -2.22
N ILE A 202 10.94 -3.66 -2.33
CA ILE A 202 10.16 -3.92 -3.54
C ILE A 202 9.02 -2.90 -3.68
N LEU A 203 8.35 -2.57 -2.57
CA LEU A 203 7.28 -1.58 -2.56
C LEU A 203 7.79 -0.15 -2.80
N ALA A 204 8.98 0.19 -2.30
CA ALA A 204 9.47 1.57 -2.32
C ALA A 204 9.56 2.20 -3.73
N PRO A 205 10.14 1.55 -4.76
CA PRO A 205 10.15 2.11 -6.12
C PRO A 205 8.75 2.35 -6.70
N LEU A 206 7.82 1.40 -6.48
CA LEU A 206 6.43 1.54 -6.92
C LEU A 206 5.76 2.73 -6.22
N PHE A 207 5.94 2.81 -4.91
CA PHE A 207 5.38 3.89 -4.09
C PHE A 207 5.93 5.25 -4.50
N PHE A 208 7.25 5.37 -4.71
CA PHE A 208 7.90 6.60 -5.16
C PHE A 208 7.33 7.08 -6.51
N VAL A 209 7.27 6.18 -7.50
CA VAL A 209 6.76 6.50 -8.84
C VAL A 209 5.30 6.94 -8.79
N PHE A 210 4.45 6.26 -8.01
CA PHE A 210 3.03 6.61 -7.94
C PHE A 210 2.73 7.86 -7.10
N ARG A 211 3.51 8.10 -6.05
CA ARG A 211 3.35 9.30 -5.19
C ARG A 211 3.89 10.57 -5.85
N SER A 212 4.85 10.43 -6.76
CA SER A 212 5.47 11.55 -7.49
C SER A 212 4.77 11.87 -8.82
N ASP A 213 3.65 11.20 -9.13
CA ASP A 213 2.87 11.43 -10.34
C ASP A 213 2.24 12.85 -10.33
N PRO A 214 2.48 13.68 -11.37
CA PRO A 214 1.91 15.04 -11.45
C PRO A 214 0.43 15.07 -11.84
N ASP A 215 -0.16 13.99 -12.36
CA ASP A 215 -1.59 13.97 -12.71
C ASP A 215 -2.43 13.82 -11.43
N ASP A 216 -3.20 14.86 -11.07
CA ASP A 216 -4.02 14.85 -9.85
C ASP A 216 -5.08 13.74 -9.81
N LYS A 217 -5.55 13.25 -10.96
CA LYS A 217 -6.45 12.08 -11.04
C LYS A 217 -5.74 10.80 -10.57
N ASN A 218 -4.42 10.77 -10.76
CA ASN A 218 -3.48 9.81 -10.22
C ASN A 218 -2.82 10.27 -8.90
N ALA A 219 -3.04 11.49 -8.42
CA ALA A 219 -2.55 11.94 -7.12
C ALA A 219 -3.50 11.62 -5.96
N VAL A 220 -4.77 11.23 -6.22
CA VAL A 220 -5.69 10.71 -5.18
C VAL A 220 -5.15 9.41 -4.53
N TRP A 221 -4.13 8.81 -5.14
CA TRP A 221 -3.27 7.80 -4.53
C TRP A 221 -2.50 8.28 -3.29
N LYS A 222 -2.51 9.58 -3.00
CA LYS A 222 -1.95 10.16 -1.78
C LYS A 222 -2.52 9.54 -0.50
N ILE A 223 -3.64 8.83 -0.58
CA ILE A 223 -4.42 8.36 0.58
C ILE A 223 -4.62 6.83 0.57
N CYS A 224 -4.60 6.18 -0.59
CA CYS A 224 -4.97 4.76 -0.71
C CYS A 224 -3.91 3.94 -1.44
N GLY A 225 -3.03 3.27 -0.68
CA GLY A 225 -1.99 2.36 -1.17
C GLY A 225 -2.49 1.05 -1.79
N SER A 226 -3.65 1.10 -2.47
CA SER A 226 -4.35 0.01 -3.15
C SER A 226 -3.53 -0.72 -4.23
N GLY A 227 -2.45 -0.11 -4.72
CA GLY A 227 -1.71 -0.58 -5.89
C GLY A 227 -0.94 -1.86 -5.61
N PHE A 228 -0.31 -1.96 -4.43
CA PHE A 228 0.53 -3.10 -4.09
C PHE A 228 -0.28 -4.32 -3.63
N ILE A 229 -1.37 -4.11 -2.90
CA ILE A 229 -2.20 -5.19 -2.33
C ILE A 229 -2.87 -6.03 -3.43
N LEU A 230 -3.09 -5.44 -4.59
CA LEU A 230 -3.74 -6.10 -5.73
C LEU A 230 -2.74 -6.61 -6.78
N LEU A 231 -1.46 -6.28 -6.61
CA LEU A 231 -0.38 -6.76 -7.48
C LEU A 231 0.18 -8.12 -7.09
N LEU A 232 -0.18 -8.59 -5.90
CA LEU A 232 0.29 -9.84 -5.33
C LEU A 232 -0.83 -10.88 -5.24
N ARG A 233 -1.87 -10.75 -6.07
CA ARG A 233 -2.86 -11.80 -6.35
C ARG A 233 -2.53 -12.52 -7.64
#